data_AF-A0A2D4VKM6-F1
#
_entry.id   AF-A0A2D4VKM6-F1
#
_cell.length_a   1.000
_cell.length_b   1.000
_cell.length_c   1.000
_cell.angle_alpha   90.00
_cell.angle_beta   90.00
_cell.angle_gamma   90.00
#
_symmetry.space_group_name_H-M   'P 1'
#
loop_
_entity.id
_entity.type
_entity.pdbx_description
1 polymer ?
#
loop_
_entity_poly.entity_id
_entity_poly.type
_entity_poly.pdbx_seq_one_letter_code
_entity_poly.pdbx_strand_id
1 'polypeptide(L)' 'RIYKWAKRIGYDEVRRQIMEDDERRKAYFDRFVFSQKFAQVDPWSERVSGKDKHEFRAMADIGFPRAAE' A
#
# COMPACT_ATOMS: atom_id res chain seq x y z
N ARG A 1 -9.26 9.67 -10.76
CA ARG A 1 -8.33 9.89 -9.61
C ARG A 1 -9.14 10.31 -8.39
N ILE A 2 -8.73 9.90 -7.19
CA ILE A 2 -9.49 10.09 -5.95
C ILE A 2 -9.86 11.56 -5.69
N TYR A 3 -8.98 12.52 -6.00
CA TYR A 3 -9.26 13.94 -5.78
C TYR A 3 -10.44 14.50 -6.61
N LYS A 4 -10.68 14.00 -7.83
CA LYS A 4 -11.83 14.45 -8.64
C LYS A 4 -13.15 13.92 -8.07
N TRP A 5 -13.11 12.68 -7.56
CA TRP A 5 -14.25 12.06 -6.90
C TRP A 5 -14.56 12.77 -5.57
N ALA A 6 -13.54 13.00 -4.73
CA ALA A 6 -13.68 13.71 -3.46
C ALA A 6 -14.22 15.14 -3.67
N LYS A 7 -13.77 15.85 -4.71
CA LYS A 7 -14.32 17.16 -5.10
C LYS A 7 -15.81 17.10 -5.48
N ARG A 8 -16.26 16.01 -6.11
CA ARG A 8 -17.67 15.83 -6.50
C ARG A 8 -18.57 15.47 -5.32
N ILE A 9 -18.07 14.66 -4.39
CA ILE A 9 -18.84 14.20 -3.22
C ILE A 9 -18.83 15.22 -2.08
N GLY A 10 -17.71 15.93 -1.89
CA GLY A 10 -17.49 16.84 -0.76
C GLY A 10 -16.80 16.16 0.41
N TYR A 11 -15.84 16.85 1.03
CA TYR A 11 -15.08 16.30 2.17
C TYR A 11 -15.93 16.16 3.43
N ASP A 12 -16.95 17.01 3.62
CA ASP A 12 -17.84 16.93 4.77
C ASP A 12 -18.67 15.65 4.75
N GLU A 13 -19.19 15.24 3.58
CA GLU A 13 -19.91 13.98 3.44
C GLU A 13 -19.00 12.77 3.66
N VAL A 14 -17.76 12.83 3.14
CA VAL A 14 -16.77 11.77 3.40
C VAL A 14 -16.47 11.68 4.90
N ARG A 15 -16.29 12.82 5.58
CA ARG A 15 -16.04 12.87 7.03
C ARG A 15 -17.24 12.32 7.81
N ARG A 16 -18.46 12.75 7.50
CA ARG A 16 -19.69 12.27 8.13
C ARG A 16 -19.77 10.74 8.09
N GLN A 17 -19.50 10.14 6.93
CA GLN A 17 -19.58 8.68 6.75
C GLN A 17 -18.50 7.88 7.47
N ILE A 18 -17.32 8.46 7.76
CA ILE A 18 -16.21 7.73 8.39
C ILE A 18 -16.00 8.10 9.86
N MET A 19 -16.36 9.30 10.28
CA MET A 19 -16.17 9.80 11.65
C MET A 19 -17.44 9.79 12.49
N GLU A 20 -18.60 10.02 11.86
CA GLU A 20 -19.87 10.20 12.59
C GLU A 20 -20.82 8.99 12.45
N ASP A 21 -20.52 8.07 11.51
CA ASP A 21 -21.29 6.85 11.26
C ASP A 21 -20.42 5.61 11.51
N ASP A 22 -20.46 5.12 12.75
CA ASP A 22 -19.63 4.00 13.22
C ASP A 22 -19.99 2.67 12.54
N GLU A 23 -21.27 2.42 12.30
CA GLU A 23 -21.74 1.21 11.61
C GLU A 23 -21.22 1.17 10.18
N ARG A 24 -21.32 2.30 9.47
CA ARG A 24 -20.83 2.43 8.11
C ARG A 24 -19.30 2.35 8.05
N ARG A 25 -18.57 2.96 8.99
CA ARG A 25 -17.11 2.79 9.10
C ARG A 25 -16.74 1.31 9.25
N LYS A 26 -17.43 0.57 10.13
CA LYS A 26 -17.20 -0.87 10.31
C LYS A 26 -17.49 -1.65 9.03
N ALA A 27 -18.60 -1.36 8.35
CA ALA A 27 -18.95 -2.03 7.09
C ALA A 27 -17.89 -1.81 5.99
N TYR A 28 -17.30 -0.62 5.89
CA TYR A 28 -16.19 -0.37 4.97
C TYR A 28 -14.93 -1.16 5.33
N PHE A 29 -14.59 -1.22 6.62
CA PHE A 29 -13.47 -2.03 7.10
C PHE A 29 -13.67 -3.52 6.76
N ASP A 30 -14.85 -4.08 7.03
CA ASP A 30 -15.13 -5.50 6.76
C ASP A 30 -15.01 -5.82 5.27
N ARG A 31 -15.50 -4.93 4.38
CA ARG A 31 -15.33 -5.05 2.92
C ARG A 31 -13.87 -4.95 2.50
N PHE A 32 -13.11 -4.04 3.11
CA PHE A 32 -11.68 -3.90 2.85
C PHE A 32 -10.94 -5.19 3.23
N VAL A 33 -11.12 -5.71 4.45
CA VAL A 33 -10.51 -6.97 4.90
C VAL A 33 -10.89 -8.14 3.99
N PHE A 34 -12.15 -8.22 3.57
CA PHE A 34 -12.57 -9.24 2.61
C PHE A 34 -11.82 -9.12 1.28
N SER A 35 -11.69 -7.91 0.72
CA SER A 35 -10.95 -7.68 -0.53
C SER A 35 -9.48 -8.07 -0.41
N GLN A 36 -8.87 -7.89 0.77
CA GLN A 36 -7.48 -8.25 1.02
C GLN A 36 -7.24 -9.76 0.90
N LYS A 37 -8.24 -10.62 1.20
CA LYS A 37 -8.08 -12.08 1.06
C LYS A 37 -7.69 -12.53 -0.35
N PHE A 38 -8.04 -11.74 -1.38
CA PHE A 38 -7.79 -12.07 -2.78
C PHE A 38 -6.73 -11.18 -3.44
N ALA A 39 -6.49 -9.98 -2.89
CA ALA A 39 -5.58 -8.99 -3.46
C ALA A 39 -4.11 -9.15 -3.00
N GLN A 40 -3.81 -10.12 -2.13
CA GLN A 40 -2.47 -10.37 -1.58
C GLN A 40 -1.58 -11.19 -2.53
N VAL A 41 -1.86 -11.17 -3.83
CA VAL A 41 -0.96 -11.74 -4.84
C VAL A 41 0.09 -10.68 -5.14
N ASP A 42 1.31 -10.89 -4.62
CA ASP A 42 2.45 -10.04 -4.92
C ASP A 42 2.87 -10.24 -6.39
N PRO A 43 2.66 -9.24 -7.27
CA PRO A 43 2.99 -9.36 -8.68
C PRO A 43 4.50 -9.39 -8.96
N TRP A 44 5.34 -9.13 -7.94
CA TRP A 44 6.80 -9.16 -8.04
C TRP A 44 7.41 -10.42 -7.44
N SER A 45 6.62 -11.25 -6.75
CA SER A 45 7.10 -12.44 -6.05
C SER A 45 7.90 -13.37 -6.97
N GLU A 46 7.39 -13.64 -8.17
CA GLU A 46 8.05 -14.50 -9.16
C GLU A 46 9.33 -13.88 -9.75
N ARG A 47 9.37 -12.55 -9.88
CA ARG A 47 10.52 -11.83 -10.45
C ARG A 47 11.70 -11.78 -9.48
N VAL A 48 11.42 -11.57 -8.19
CA VAL A 48 12.42 -11.45 -7.14
C VAL A 48 12.93 -12.83 -6.68
N SER A 49 12.07 -13.85 -6.68
CA SER A 49 12.44 -15.22 -6.30
C SER A 49 13.08 -16.03 -7.44
N GLY A 50 12.85 -15.63 -8.70
CA GLY A 50 13.23 -16.39 -9.88
C GLY A 50 14.30 -15.74 -10.77
N LYS A 51 14.04 -15.80 -12.09
CA LYS A 51 14.99 -15.63 -13.20
C LYS A 51 15.74 -14.28 -13.20
N ASP A 52 15.11 -13.23 -12.68
CA ASP A 52 15.60 -11.84 -12.75
C ASP A 52 16.25 -11.35 -11.45
N LYS A 53 16.47 -12.25 -10.48
CA LYS A 53 17.13 -11.94 -9.18
C LYS A 53 18.48 -11.22 -9.35
N HIS A 54 19.14 -11.38 -10.48
CA HIS A 54 20.42 -10.74 -10.78
C HIS A 54 20.31 -9.23 -11.03
N GLU A 55 19.14 -8.70 -11.42
CA GLU A 55 18.88 -7.25 -11.56
C GLU A 55 18.89 -6.51 -10.22
N PHE A 56 18.68 -7.23 -9.11
CA PHE A 56 18.63 -6.68 -7.76
C PHE A 56 19.93 -6.89 -6.97
N ARG A 57 21.02 -7.31 -7.63
CA ARG A 57 22.34 -7.41 -7.01
C ARG A 57 22.95 -6.03 -6.89
N ALA A 58 23.66 -5.79 -5.78
CA ALA A 58 24.44 -4.57 -5.60
C ALA A 58 25.43 -4.42 -6.77
N MET A 59 25.47 -3.23 -7.39
CA MET A 59 26.39 -2.93 -8.48
C MET A 59 27.85 -2.89 -8.01
N ALA A 60 28.08 -2.59 -6.73
CA ALA A 60 29.36 -2.67 -6.07
C ALA A 60 29.14 -2.91 -4.56
N ASP A 61 29.99 -3.74 -3.97
CA ASP A 61 30.07 -3.87 -2.51
C ASP A 61 31.03 -2.80 -2.00
N ILE A 62 30.48 -1.65 -1.63
CA ILE A 62 31.23 -0.56 -0.98
C ILE A 62 31.20 -0.83 0.52
N GLY A 63 32.29 -1.41 1.03
CA GLY A 63 32.47 -1.64 2.45
C GLY A 63 32.25 -0.35 3.25
N PHE A 64 31.61 -0.46 4.42
CA PHE A 64 31.44 0.68 5.32
C PHE A 64 32.81 1.23 5.70
N PRO A 65 33.15 2.50 5.40
CA PRO A 65 34.29 3.13 6.04
C PRO A 65 33.98 3.17 7.53
N ARG A 66 34.79 2.49 8.37
CA ARG A 66 34.78 2.75 9.81
C ARG A 66 34.97 4.26 9.96
N ALA A 67 33.98 4.94 10.53
CA ALA A 67 34.12 6.34 10.90
C ALA A 67 35.38 6.45 11.76
N ALA A 68 36.34 7.26 11.32
CA ALA A 68 37.50 7.60 12.13
C ALA A 68 37.00 8.43 13.31
N GLU A 69 37.29 7.97 14.53
CA GLU A 69 37.19 8.77 15.76
C GLU A 69 38.02 10.05 15.66
#